data_AF-A0A5C7IDQ0-F1
#
_entry.id   AF-A0A5C7IDQ0-F1
#
_cell.length_a   1.000
_cell.length_b   1.000
_cell.length_c   1.000
_cell.angle_alpha   90.00
_cell.angle_beta   90.00
_cell.angle_gamma   90.00
#
_symmetry.space_group_name_H-M   'P 1'
#
loop_
_entity.id
_entity.type
_entity.pdbx_description
1 polymer ?
#
loop_
_entity_poly.entity_id
_entity_poly.type
_entity_poly.pdbx_seq_one_letter_code
_entity_poly.pdbx_strand_id
1 'polypeptide(L)'
;MNPHQTPPDPDHPHLPTIKIHHPTNSAASAAASAAATPTPTSLARRRIGVAVDLSDESAFAVCWAVNHYIRPGDAVILIHVSPTSVLFGADWGPLPHRQDSDDAAENNNRQRQQQTEDDFDAFTATKAADLAKPLKDAGFPYKIHIVKDHDMRERLCLEIERLNLSAVIMGSRGFGAEKRGSDGRLGSVSDYCVHHCVCPVVVVRYPEDKDGGEPLVKIKQHDMEVDHQDEKLKG
;
A
#
# COMPACT_ATOMS: atom_id res chain seq x y z
N MET A 1 23.01 53.89 -34.75
CA MET A 1 22.24 54.61 -33.71
C MET A 1 22.53 53.94 -32.38
N ASN A 2 23.42 54.53 -31.58
CA ASN A 2 23.72 54.06 -30.22
C ASN A 2 22.66 54.61 -29.25
N PRO A 3 22.08 53.80 -28.35
CA PRO A 3 21.30 54.33 -27.26
C PRO A 3 22.25 54.82 -26.13
N HIS A 4 22.02 56.06 -25.71
CA HIS A 4 22.66 56.72 -24.57
C HIS A 4 22.60 55.86 -23.29
N GLN A 5 23.76 55.57 -22.70
CA GLN A 5 23.86 55.18 -21.30
C GLN A 5 23.93 56.45 -20.44
N THR A 6 22.91 56.64 -19.61
CA THR A 6 22.93 57.56 -18.46
C THR A 6 23.94 57.09 -17.41
N PRO A 7 24.71 57.98 -16.77
CA PRO A 7 25.62 57.59 -15.70
C PRO A 7 24.84 57.14 -14.45
N PRO A 8 25.29 56.10 -13.73
CA PRO A 8 24.65 55.66 -12.49
C PRO A 8 24.97 56.58 -11.29
N ASP A 9 23.94 56.85 -10.50
CA ASP A 9 23.88 57.59 -9.23
C ASP A 9 24.75 56.91 -8.14
N PRO A 10 25.52 57.62 -7.29
CA PRO A 10 26.55 57.00 -6.46
C PRO A 10 26.09 56.40 -5.12
N ASP A 11 24.79 56.37 -4.80
CA ASP A 11 24.32 56.08 -3.43
C ASP A 11 23.64 54.70 -3.22
N HIS A 12 24.10 53.65 -3.90
CA HIS A 12 23.68 52.27 -3.57
C HIS A 12 24.79 51.44 -2.91
N PRO A 13 24.54 50.80 -1.74
CA PRO A 13 25.52 49.96 -1.07
C PRO A 13 25.80 48.69 -1.88
N HIS A 14 27.08 48.48 -2.19
CA HIS A 14 27.55 47.37 -3.01
C HIS A 14 27.44 46.04 -2.25
N LEU A 15 26.57 45.13 -2.69
CA LEU A 15 26.54 43.75 -2.19
C LEU A 15 27.79 42.99 -2.69
N PRO A 16 28.40 42.11 -1.87
CA PRO A 16 29.53 41.32 -2.31
C PRO A 16 29.10 40.30 -3.38
N THR A 17 29.80 40.31 -4.51
CA THR A 17 29.63 39.33 -5.58
C THR A 17 30.13 37.96 -5.12
N ILE A 18 29.22 37.03 -4.84
CA ILE A 18 29.56 35.63 -4.55
C ILE A 18 29.98 34.94 -5.85
N LYS A 19 31.26 34.61 -5.98
CA LYS A 19 31.78 33.78 -7.09
C LYS A 19 31.59 32.31 -6.75
N ILE A 20 30.56 31.67 -7.32
CA ILE A 20 30.34 30.23 -7.21
C ILE A 20 31.31 29.52 -8.16
N HIS A 21 32.30 28.80 -7.62
CA HIS A 21 33.17 27.93 -8.40
C HIS A 21 32.49 26.57 -8.57
N HIS A 22 32.23 26.16 -9.81
CA HIS A 22 31.79 24.80 -10.12
C HIS A 22 33.02 23.89 -10.21
N PRO A 23 33.18 22.86 -9.37
CA PRO A 23 34.20 21.86 -9.60
C PRO A 23 33.75 20.94 -10.75
N THR A 24 34.46 21.00 -11.88
CA THR A 24 34.39 19.98 -12.93
C THR A 24 35.03 18.70 -12.41
N ASN A 25 34.22 17.73 -11.99
CA ASN A 25 34.72 16.42 -11.58
C ASN A 25 34.55 15.41 -12.72
N SER A 26 35.55 15.37 -13.60
CA SER A 26 35.77 14.27 -14.53
C SER A 26 36.61 13.20 -13.82
N ALA A 27 35.93 12.22 -13.23
CA ALA A 27 36.51 10.93 -12.86
C ALA A 27 35.45 9.85 -13.00
N ALA A 28 35.55 9.09 -14.08
CA ALA A 28 34.83 7.85 -14.26
C ALA A 28 35.42 6.75 -13.37
N SER A 29 34.53 5.80 -13.03
CA SER A 29 34.79 4.43 -12.61
C SER A 29 34.88 4.14 -11.10
N ALA A 30 34.06 3.16 -10.74
CA ALA A 30 34.07 2.32 -9.53
C ALA A 30 33.48 2.92 -8.25
N ALA A 31 32.15 2.97 -8.19
CA ALA A 31 31.44 2.75 -6.93
C ALA A 31 30.54 1.52 -7.10
N ALA A 32 30.84 0.52 -6.27
CA ALA A 32 30.33 -0.83 -6.27
C ALA A 32 28.81 -0.93 -6.40
N SER A 33 28.39 -1.90 -7.21
CA SER A 33 27.08 -2.52 -7.18
C SER A 33 26.79 -3.02 -5.76
N ALA A 34 26.04 -2.25 -4.99
CA ALA A 34 25.32 -2.80 -3.86
C ALA A 34 24.23 -3.68 -4.46
N ALA A 35 24.48 -4.98 -4.49
CA ALA A 35 23.52 -5.97 -4.96
C ALA A 35 22.29 -5.91 -4.04
N ALA A 36 21.31 -5.08 -4.41
CA ALA A 36 19.96 -5.25 -3.93
C ALA A 36 19.52 -6.63 -4.39
N THR A 37 19.22 -7.52 -3.44
CA THR A 37 18.64 -8.84 -3.72
C THR A 37 17.51 -8.64 -4.73
N PRO A 38 17.60 -9.20 -5.95
CA PRO A 38 16.57 -8.99 -6.96
C PRO A 38 15.27 -9.51 -6.36
N THR A 39 14.36 -8.59 -6.07
CA THR A 39 13.01 -8.95 -5.64
C THR A 39 12.43 -9.79 -6.80
N PRO A 40 11.69 -10.88 -6.52
CA PRO A 40 11.15 -11.77 -7.56
C PRO A 40 10.31 -11.06 -8.64
N THR A 41 9.94 -9.79 -8.39
CA THR A 41 9.17 -8.92 -9.29
C THR A 41 10.02 -8.04 -10.22
N SER A 42 11.35 -7.98 -10.06
CA SER A 42 12.23 -7.06 -10.80
C SER A 42 12.38 -7.37 -12.30
N LEU A 43 12.15 -8.62 -12.71
CA LEU A 43 12.23 -9.06 -14.11
C LEU A 43 10.88 -8.98 -14.84
N ALA A 44 9.80 -8.58 -14.15
CA ALA A 44 8.48 -8.55 -14.75
C ALA A 44 8.31 -7.38 -15.71
N ARG A 45 7.63 -7.61 -16.83
CA ARG A 45 7.33 -6.56 -17.83
C ARG A 45 6.33 -5.54 -17.27
N ARG A 46 5.41 -5.98 -16.41
CA ARG A 46 4.41 -5.15 -15.76
C ARG A 46 4.32 -5.53 -14.29
N ARG A 47 4.14 -4.52 -13.44
CA ARG A 47 3.88 -4.69 -12.01
C ARG A 47 2.43 -4.35 -11.73
N ILE A 48 1.64 -5.34 -11.30
CA ILE A 48 0.21 -5.20 -11.07
C ILE A 48 -0.01 -5.09 -9.57
N GLY A 49 -0.64 -4.01 -9.12
CA GLY A 49 -1.07 -3.88 -7.73
C GLY A 49 -2.41 -4.56 -7.49
N VAL A 50 -2.57 -5.20 -6.35
CA VAL A 50 -3.89 -5.57 -5.82
C VAL A 50 -4.03 -4.95 -4.44
N ALA A 51 -4.94 -3.98 -4.29
CA ALA A 51 -5.20 -3.35 -3.00
C ALA A 51 -6.13 -4.23 -2.17
N VAL A 52 -5.71 -4.52 -0.93
CA VAL A 52 -6.44 -5.40 -0.02
C VAL A 52 -6.63 -4.73 1.34
N ASP A 53 -7.77 -5.03 1.97
CA ASP A 53 -8.15 -4.51 3.29
C ASP A 53 -8.66 -5.63 4.22
N LEU A 54 -8.29 -6.87 3.91
CA LEU A 54 -8.60 -8.08 4.67
C LEU A 54 -10.10 -8.44 4.71
N SER A 55 -10.91 -7.83 3.84
CA SER A 55 -12.32 -8.19 3.59
C SER A 55 -12.47 -9.32 2.57
N ASP A 56 -13.65 -9.94 2.54
CA ASP A 56 -14.02 -10.94 1.54
C ASP A 56 -14.08 -10.35 0.13
N GLU A 57 -14.52 -9.08 0.00
CA GLU A 57 -14.51 -8.31 -1.24
C GLU A 57 -13.09 -8.20 -1.80
N SER A 58 -12.10 -7.94 -0.95
CA SER A 58 -10.70 -7.85 -1.35
C SER A 58 -10.11 -9.23 -1.69
N ALA A 59 -10.50 -10.27 -0.95
CA ALA A 59 -10.12 -11.65 -1.27
C ALA A 59 -10.65 -12.09 -2.64
N PHE A 60 -11.91 -11.78 -2.92
CA PHE A 60 -12.52 -12.00 -4.22
C PHE A 60 -11.82 -11.21 -5.32
N ALA A 61 -11.42 -9.96 -5.07
CA ALA A 61 -10.68 -9.17 -6.05
C ALA A 61 -9.33 -9.82 -6.41
N VAL A 62 -8.62 -10.41 -5.44
CA VAL A 62 -7.40 -11.20 -5.70
C VAL A 62 -7.71 -12.40 -6.58
N CYS A 63 -8.71 -13.22 -6.21
CA CYS A 63 -9.12 -14.38 -7.01
C CYS A 63 -9.54 -13.98 -8.42
N TRP A 64 -10.30 -12.90 -8.56
CA TRP A 64 -10.74 -12.38 -9.86
C TRP A 64 -9.54 -11.95 -10.71
N ALA A 65 -8.58 -11.23 -10.11
CA ALA A 65 -7.37 -10.76 -10.79
C ALA A 65 -6.55 -11.93 -11.37
N VAL A 66 -6.36 -12.99 -10.58
CA VAL A 66 -5.63 -14.20 -10.97
C VAL A 66 -6.26 -14.84 -12.20
N ASN A 67 -7.59 -14.90 -12.24
CA ASN A 67 -8.31 -15.61 -13.30
C ASN A 67 -8.53 -14.78 -14.58
N HIS A 68 -8.55 -13.44 -14.49
CA HIS A 68 -9.04 -12.59 -15.60
C HIS A 68 -8.10 -11.48 -16.06
N TYR A 69 -7.19 -11.02 -15.20
CA TYR A 69 -6.38 -9.85 -15.50
C TYR A 69 -4.89 -10.15 -15.63
N ILE A 70 -4.36 -10.90 -14.66
CA ILE A 70 -2.93 -11.19 -14.56
C ILE A 70 -2.52 -12.16 -15.68
N ARG A 71 -1.37 -11.90 -16.30
CA ARG A 71 -0.84 -12.68 -17.43
C ARG A 71 0.57 -13.20 -17.12
N PRO A 72 1.04 -14.24 -17.83
CA PRO A 72 2.43 -14.65 -17.75
C PRO A 72 3.40 -13.48 -18.00
N GLY A 73 4.38 -13.31 -17.11
CA GLY A 73 5.35 -12.21 -17.16
C GLY A 73 4.96 -10.96 -16.36
N ASP A 74 3.76 -10.94 -15.76
CA ASP A 74 3.39 -9.97 -14.74
C ASP A 74 3.96 -10.37 -13.38
N ALA A 75 4.27 -9.38 -12.56
CA ALA A 75 4.50 -9.58 -11.13
C ALA A 75 3.47 -8.80 -10.32
N VAL A 76 3.04 -9.39 -9.21
CA VAL A 76 1.95 -8.86 -8.40
C VAL A 76 2.47 -8.24 -7.11
N ILE A 77 1.90 -7.11 -6.71
CA ILE A 77 2.16 -6.52 -5.39
C ILE A 77 0.82 -6.41 -4.67
N LEU A 78 0.62 -7.23 -3.63
CA LEU A 78 -0.49 -7.01 -2.70
C LEU A 78 -0.15 -5.81 -1.84
N ILE A 79 -0.99 -4.78 -1.87
CA ILE A 79 -0.81 -3.56 -1.08
C ILE A 79 -1.89 -3.52 -0.01
N HIS A 80 -1.48 -3.45 1.25
CA HIS A 80 -2.37 -3.21 2.37
C HIS A 80 -1.92 -1.95 3.10
N VAL A 81 -2.85 -1.02 3.33
CA VAL A 81 -2.63 0.11 4.23
C VAL A 81 -3.28 -0.23 5.57
N SER A 82 -2.45 -0.50 6.57
CA SER A 82 -2.89 -0.74 7.93
C SER A 82 -3.10 0.61 8.63
N PRO A 83 -4.28 0.85 9.25
CA PRO A 83 -4.48 2.04 10.07
C PRO A 83 -3.46 2.07 11.21
N THR A 84 -2.91 3.24 11.50
CA THR A 84 -2.08 3.44 12.69
C THR A 84 -2.63 4.56 13.56
N SER A 85 -2.56 4.39 14.87
CA SER A 85 -2.89 5.42 15.87
C SER A 85 -1.67 6.22 16.30
N VAL A 86 -0.48 5.88 15.80
CA VAL A 86 0.78 6.54 16.16
C VAL A 86 0.89 7.84 15.35
N LEU A 87 0.46 8.96 15.95
CA LEU A 87 0.82 10.27 15.42
C LEU A 87 2.34 10.44 15.51
N PHE A 88 3.01 10.50 14.36
CA PHE A 88 4.38 11.00 14.29
C PHE A 88 4.31 12.52 14.45
N GLY A 89 4.74 13.01 15.61
CA GLY A 89 4.90 14.45 15.86
C GLY A 89 6.02 15.05 15.00
N ALA A 90 6.16 16.38 15.04
CA ALA A 90 7.22 17.13 14.35
C ALA A 90 8.65 16.74 14.80
N ASP A 91 8.75 15.90 15.83
CA ASP A 91 9.93 15.40 16.53
C ASP A 91 10.27 13.93 16.19
N TRP A 92 9.69 13.34 15.13
CA TRP A 92 10.04 12.00 14.61
C TRP A 92 10.03 10.87 15.66
N GLY A 93 9.14 10.97 16.65
CA GLY A 93 8.88 9.93 17.65
C GLY A 93 7.38 9.77 17.92
N PRO A 94 6.94 8.65 18.52
CA PRO A 94 5.58 8.50 19.01
C PRO A 94 5.31 9.58 20.06
N LEU A 95 4.30 10.44 19.85
CA LEU A 95 3.89 11.39 20.88
C LEU A 95 3.30 10.60 22.06
N PRO A 96 3.85 10.70 23.28
CA PRO A 96 3.22 10.09 24.44
C PRO A 96 1.86 10.76 24.65
N HIS A 97 0.82 9.93 24.80
CA HIS A 97 -0.48 10.39 25.26
C HIS A 97 -0.29 10.93 26.67
N ARG A 98 -0.18 12.25 26.81
CA ARG A 98 0.11 12.92 28.08
C ARG A 98 -1.07 12.75 29.02
N GLN A 99 -0.99 11.75 29.90
CA GLN A 99 -1.70 11.73 31.17
C GLN A 99 -0.65 11.65 32.27
N ASP A 100 -0.68 12.64 33.15
CA ASP A 100 0.25 12.81 34.25
C ASP A 100 0.28 11.56 35.15
N SER A 101 1.47 11.29 35.72
CA SER A 101 1.82 10.39 36.85
C SER A 101 2.21 8.92 36.58
N ASP A 102 3.36 8.56 37.19
CA ASP A 102 3.97 7.24 37.45
C ASP A 102 4.77 6.52 36.34
N ASP A 103 6.10 6.73 36.35
CA ASP A 103 7.12 6.16 35.45
C ASP A 103 7.07 4.62 35.30
N ALA A 104 6.58 3.89 36.31
CA ALA A 104 6.44 2.43 36.27
C ALA A 104 5.14 1.95 35.59
N ALA A 105 4.06 2.74 35.67
CA ALA A 105 2.81 2.48 34.97
C ALA A 105 2.96 2.80 33.47
N GLU A 106 3.75 3.82 33.13
CA GLU A 106 4.07 4.19 31.76
C GLU A 106 4.83 3.09 31.01
N ASN A 107 5.81 2.44 31.63
CA ASN A 107 6.59 1.38 30.97
C ASN A 107 5.73 0.13 30.71
N ASN A 108 4.86 -0.25 31.66
CA ASN A 108 3.90 -1.34 31.47
C ASN A 108 2.85 -1.03 30.41
N ASN A 109 2.34 0.21 30.36
CA ASN A 109 1.40 0.62 29.32
C ASN A 109 2.05 0.65 27.94
N ARG A 110 3.27 1.18 27.82
CA ARG A 110 4.04 1.15 26.56
C ARG A 110 4.32 -0.27 26.10
N GLN A 111 4.72 -1.15 27.02
CA GLN A 111 5.01 -2.54 26.67
C GLN A 111 3.74 -3.32 26.29
N ARG A 112 2.61 -3.06 26.96
CA ARG A 112 1.32 -3.64 26.60
C ARG A 112 0.80 -3.11 25.26
N GLN A 113 1.03 -1.84 24.98
CA GLN A 113 0.67 -1.20 23.72
C GLN A 113 1.53 -1.74 22.57
N GLN A 114 2.84 -1.87 22.77
CA GLN A 114 3.75 -2.52 21.81
C GLN A 114 3.35 -3.98 21.55
N GLN A 115 3.07 -4.77 22.59
CA GLN A 115 2.58 -6.15 22.41
C GLN A 115 1.28 -6.20 21.60
N THR A 116 0.35 -5.29 21.85
CA THR A 116 -0.92 -5.23 21.10
C THR A 116 -0.68 -4.84 19.63
N GLU A 117 0.25 -3.93 19.36
CA GLU A 117 0.65 -3.53 18.02
C GLU A 117 1.35 -4.66 17.27
N ASP A 118 2.27 -5.37 17.93
CA ASP A 118 2.97 -6.53 17.38
C ASP A 118 2.00 -7.67 17.06
N ASP A 119 1.04 -7.95 17.94
CA ASP A 119 0.00 -8.95 17.73
C ASP A 119 -0.88 -8.57 16.53
N PHE A 120 -1.22 -7.29 16.39
CA PHE A 120 -2.02 -6.79 15.27
C PHE A 120 -1.25 -6.84 13.94
N ASP A 121 0.04 -6.50 13.95
CA ASP A 121 0.91 -6.62 12.78
C ASP A 121 1.09 -8.08 12.36
N ALA A 122 1.28 -8.98 13.33
CA ALA A 122 1.37 -10.41 13.08
C ALA A 122 0.08 -10.94 12.46
N PHE A 123 -1.09 -10.58 13.02
CA PHE A 123 -2.38 -10.93 12.47
C PHE A 123 -2.57 -10.41 11.03
N THR A 124 -2.21 -9.15 10.80
CA THR A 124 -2.28 -8.50 9.48
C THR A 124 -1.40 -9.23 8.47
N ALA A 125 -0.16 -9.57 8.85
CA ALA A 125 0.77 -10.31 8.02
C ALA A 125 0.25 -11.71 7.67
N THR A 126 -0.32 -12.44 8.64
CA THR A 126 -0.94 -13.75 8.41
C THR A 126 -2.11 -13.65 7.43
N LYS A 127 -3.03 -12.70 7.63
CA LYS A 127 -4.17 -12.53 6.74
C LYS A 127 -3.76 -12.10 5.34
N ALA A 128 -2.80 -11.19 5.21
CA ALA A 128 -2.26 -10.81 3.90
C ALA A 128 -1.59 -11.99 3.18
N ALA A 129 -0.92 -12.88 3.92
CA ALA A 129 -0.35 -14.11 3.36
C ALA A 129 -1.45 -15.09 2.89
N ASP A 130 -2.55 -15.21 3.63
CA ASP A 130 -3.70 -16.00 3.23
C ASP A 130 -4.31 -15.49 1.92
N LEU A 131 -4.47 -14.16 1.78
CA LEU A 131 -4.97 -13.54 0.55
C LEU A 131 -4.04 -13.76 -0.65
N ALA A 132 -2.76 -14.06 -0.43
CA ALA A 132 -1.81 -14.31 -1.49
C ALA A 132 -1.79 -15.78 -1.97
N LYS A 133 -2.50 -16.70 -1.30
CA LYS A 133 -2.58 -18.11 -1.69
C LYS A 133 -3.02 -18.31 -3.16
N PRO A 134 -4.06 -17.64 -3.69
CA PRO A 134 -4.47 -17.81 -5.09
C PRO A 134 -3.36 -17.44 -6.10
N LEU A 135 -2.50 -16.47 -5.77
CA LEU A 135 -1.35 -16.10 -6.60
C LEU A 135 -0.25 -17.15 -6.54
N LYS A 136 0.03 -17.66 -5.33
CA LYS A 136 1.00 -18.72 -5.10
C LYS A 136 0.62 -19.99 -5.86
N ASP A 137 -0.64 -20.39 -5.75
CA ASP A 137 -1.16 -21.62 -6.36
C ASP A 137 -1.20 -21.52 -7.89
N ALA A 138 -1.47 -20.32 -8.42
CA ALA A 138 -1.39 -20.02 -9.86
C ALA A 138 0.05 -19.81 -10.37
N GLY A 139 1.06 -19.81 -9.50
CA GLY A 139 2.47 -19.65 -9.86
C GLY A 139 2.87 -18.23 -10.28
N PHE A 140 2.11 -17.20 -9.91
CA PHE A 140 2.48 -15.81 -10.20
C PHE A 140 3.46 -15.28 -9.15
N PRO A 141 4.57 -14.63 -9.56
CA PRO A 141 5.48 -14.00 -8.61
C PRO A 141 4.77 -12.83 -7.92
N TYR A 142 4.78 -12.82 -6.59
CA TYR A 142 4.15 -11.76 -5.80
C TYR A 142 5.03 -11.26 -4.65
N LYS A 143 4.73 -10.04 -4.19
CA LYS A 143 5.24 -9.45 -2.94
C LYS A 143 4.07 -8.88 -2.15
N ILE A 144 4.10 -9.04 -0.83
CA ILE A 144 3.19 -8.37 0.09
C ILE A 144 3.85 -7.07 0.55
N HIS A 145 3.13 -5.96 0.45
CA HIS A 145 3.57 -4.61 0.79
C HIS A 145 2.58 -3.99 1.77
N ILE A 146 2.89 -4.11 3.07
CA ILE A 146 2.09 -3.54 4.15
C ILE A 146 2.71 -2.20 4.54
N VAL A 147 1.90 -1.15 4.61
CA VAL A 147 2.28 0.18 5.07
C VAL A 147 1.33 0.67 6.14
N LYS A 148 1.82 1.49 7.07
CA LYS A 148 1.00 2.11 8.11
C LYS A 148 0.73 3.57 7.77
N ASP A 149 -0.53 3.99 7.88
CA ASP A 149 -0.93 5.39 7.64
C ASP A 149 -2.29 5.73 8.28
N HIS A 150 -2.57 7.03 8.41
CA HIS A 150 -3.86 7.54 8.87
C HIS A 150 -4.83 7.79 7.71
N ASP A 151 -4.35 8.23 6.55
CA ASP A 151 -5.19 8.36 5.35
C ASP A 151 -4.89 7.24 4.36
N MET A 152 -5.71 6.19 4.41
CA MET A 152 -5.59 5.04 3.52
C MET A 152 -5.74 5.41 2.04
N ARG A 153 -6.54 6.43 1.72
CA ARG A 153 -6.88 6.80 0.34
C ARG A 153 -5.67 7.44 -0.34
N GLU A 154 -5.10 8.43 0.33
CA GLU A 154 -3.90 9.13 -0.14
C GLU A 154 -2.70 8.18 -0.12
N ARG A 155 -2.51 7.44 0.98
CA ARG A 155 -1.37 6.52 1.09
C ARG A 155 -1.37 5.47 0.01
N LEU A 156 -2.53 4.89 -0.31
CA LEU A 156 -2.61 3.88 -1.36
C LEU A 156 -2.17 4.46 -2.71
N CYS A 157 -2.63 5.66 -3.08
CA CYS A 157 -2.24 6.32 -4.32
C CYS A 157 -0.72 6.61 -4.37
N LEU A 158 -0.14 7.09 -3.26
CA LEU A 158 1.30 7.34 -3.15
C LEU A 158 2.12 6.05 -3.30
N GLU A 159 1.69 4.95 -2.68
CA GLU A 159 2.39 3.67 -2.84
C GLU A 159 2.27 3.11 -4.25
N ILE A 160 1.12 3.30 -4.92
CA ILE A 160 0.92 2.91 -6.32
C ILE A 160 1.92 3.62 -7.25
N GLU A 161 2.09 4.93 -7.06
CA GLU A 161 3.08 5.72 -7.80
C GLU A 161 4.51 5.32 -7.45
N ARG A 162 4.85 5.24 -6.16
CA ARG A 162 6.19 4.89 -5.66
C ARG A 162 6.63 3.50 -6.13
N LEU A 163 5.70 2.57 -6.21
CA LEU A 163 5.94 1.21 -6.72
C LEU A 163 5.81 1.13 -8.23
N ASN A 164 5.60 2.24 -8.94
CA ASN A 164 5.53 2.33 -10.41
C ASN A 164 4.64 1.23 -11.01
N LEU A 165 3.44 1.07 -10.44
CA LEU A 165 2.50 0.04 -10.88
C LEU A 165 1.93 0.38 -12.26
N SER A 166 1.75 -0.65 -13.07
CA SER A 166 1.16 -0.54 -14.41
C SER A 166 -0.36 -0.50 -14.38
N ALA A 167 -0.97 -1.06 -13.33
CA ALA A 167 -2.39 -0.99 -13.02
C ALA A 167 -2.61 -1.40 -11.55
N VAL A 168 -3.71 -0.98 -10.96
CA VAL A 168 -4.17 -1.44 -9.64
C VAL A 168 -5.55 -2.08 -9.76
N ILE A 169 -5.74 -3.20 -9.06
CA ILE A 169 -7.00 -3.91 -8.94
C ILE A 169 -7.46 -3.80 -7.48
N MET A 170 -8.75 -3.56 -7.26
CA MET A 170 -9.28 -3.44 -5.90
C MET A 170 -10.76 -3.81 -5.84
N GLY A 171 -11.24 -4.12 -4.64
CA GLY A 171 -12.67 -4.27 -4.38
C GLY A 171 -13.42 -2.94 -4.57
N SER A 172 -14.69 -3.02 -4.96
CA SER A 172 -15.57 -1.86 -5.06
C SER A 172 -15.93 -1.23 -3.72
N ARG A 173 -15.82 -2.02 -2.65
CA ARG A 173 -16.10 -1.70 -1.27
C ARG A 173 -15.05 -2.38 -0.41
N GLY A 174 -14.97 -1.93 0.83
CA GLY A 174 -14.00 -2.43 1.79
C GLY A 174 -14.60 -2.70 3.15
N PHE A 175 -13.73 -2.99 4.11
CA PHE A 175 -14.10 -3.30 5.49
C PHE A 175 -15.04 -2.23 6.08
N GLY A 176 -16.17 -2.67 6.65
CA GLY A 176 -17.20 -1.81 7.23
C GLY A 176 -18.19 -1.18 6.24
N ALA A 177 -18.01 -1.37 4.92
CA ALA A 177 -18.98 -0.95 3.90
C ALA A 177 -20.11 -1.97 3.68
N GLU A 178 -19.92 -3.23 4.09
CA GLU A 178 -20.90 -4.33 4.02
C GLU A 178 -22.27 -4.01 4.68
N LYS A 179 -22.27 -3.11 5.68
CA LYS A 179 -23.49 -2.69 6.42
C LYS A 179 -24.31 -1.64 5.67
N ARG A 180 -23.75 -1.03 4.63
CA ARG A 180 -24.40 0.02 3.84
C ARG A 180 -24.81 -0.61 2.52
N GLY A 181 -26.12 -0.69 2.30
CA GLY A 181 -26.73 -1.39 1.18
C GLY A 181 -26.16 -1.04 -0.20
N SER A 182 -26.49 -1.87 -1.17
CA SER A 182 -25.85 -1.92 -2.46
C SER A 182 -26.33 -0.89 -3.47
N ASP A 183 -26.24 0.38 -3.12
CA ASP A 183 -26.71 1.49 -3.96
C ASP A 183 -25.87 1.71 -5.23
N GLY A 184 -25.09 0.71 -5.66
CA GLY A 184 -24.18 0.77 -6.81
C GLY A 184 -22.95 1.64 -6.57
N ARG A 185 -22.87 2.36 -5.44
CA ARG A 185 -21.79 3.30 -5.12
C ARG A 185 -20.49 2.61 -4.72
N LEU A 186 -19.37 3.22 -5.09
CA LEU A 186 -18.03 2.84 -4.67
C LEU A 186 -17.79 3.22 -3.20
N GLY A 187 -16.93 2.44 -2.52
CA GLY A 187 -16.38 2.80 -1.22
C GLY A 187 -15.43 3.99 -1.32
N SER A 188 -15.14 4.65 -0.19
CA SER A 188 -14.33 5.89 -0.16
C SER A 188 -12.93 5.72 -0.75
N VAL A 189 -12.27 4.59 -0.49
CA VAL A 189 -10.92 4.31 -1.01
C VAL A 189 -10.96 4.02 -2.50
N SER A 190 -11.89 3.17 -2.95
CA SER A 190 -12.03 2.83 -4.37
C SER A 190 -12.44 4.04 -5.21
N ASP A 191 -13.40 4.84 -4.72
CA ASP A 191 -13.80 6.10 -5.34
C ASP A 191 -12.63 7.08 -5.46
N TYR A 192 -11.85 7.25 -4.38
CA TYR A 192 -10.68 8.12 -4.42
C TYR A 192 -9.63 7.64 -5.43
N CYS A 193 -9.31 6.33 -5.43
CA CYS A 193 -8.32 5.77 -6.33
C CYS A 193 -8.68 5.96 -7.81
N VAL A 194 -9.95 5.74 -8.18
CA VAL A 194 -10.42 5.92 -9.57
C VAL A 194 -10.18 7.32 -10.10
N HIS A 195 -10.21 8.34 -9.23
CA HIS A 195 -10.01 9.74 -9.62
C HIS A 195 -8.56 10.23 -9.50
N HIS A 196 -7.74 9.60 -8.64
CA HIS A 196 -6.43 10.15 -8.25
C HIS A 196 -5.24 9.24 -8.56
N CYS A 197 -5.45 7.95 -8.88
CA CYS A 197 -4.34 7.07 -9.22
C CYS A 197 -3.66 7.47 -10.53
N VAL A 198 -2.34 7.38 -10.55
CA VAL A 198 -1.49 7.64 -11.73
C VAL A 198 -1.57 6.55 -12.80
N CYS A 199 -2.17 5.40 -12.47
CA CYS A 199 -2.29 4.24 -13.35
C CYS A 199 -3.77 3.78 -13.46
N PRO A 200 -4.12 2.97 -14.49
CA PRO A 200 -5.45 2.39 -14.61
C PRO A 200 -5.90 1.67 -13.33
N VAL A 201 -7.16 1.90 -12.94
CA VAL A 201 -7.81 1.27 -11.78
C VAL A 201 -8.89 0.31 -12.27
N VAL A 202 -8.80 -0.94 -11.82
CA VAL A 202 -9.81 -1.97 -12.07
C VAL A 202 -10.58 -2.22 -10.78
N VAL A 203 -11.86 -1.87 -10.80
CA VAL A 203 -12.75 -2.06 -9.65
C VAL A 203 -13.53 -3.36 -9.81
N VAL A 204 -13.31 -4.30 -8.91
CA VAL A 204 -13.99 -5.59 -8.87
C VAL A 204 -15.23 -5.51 -7.98
N ARG A 205 -16.39 -5.87 -8.54
CA ARG A 205 -17.64 -5.96 -7.79
C ARG A 205 -17.73 -7.34 -7.14
N TYR A 206 -17.99 -7.35 -5.84
CA TYR A 206 -18.28 -8.57 -5.12
C TYR A 206 -19.72 -9.00 -5.43
N PRO A 207 -19.96 -10.27 -5.83
CA PRO A 207 -21.30 -10.75 -6.09
C PRO A 207 -22.12 -10.68 -4.81
N GLU A 208 -23.31 -10.10 -4.88
CA GLU A 208 -24.26 -10.10 -3.78
C GLU A 208 -25.20 -11.30 -3.97
N ASP A 209 -25.54 -12.03 -2.90
CA ASP A 209 -26.43 -13.21 -2.93
C ASP A 209 -27.89 -12.90 -3.34
N LYS A 210 -28.15 -11.73 -3.92
CA LYS A 210 -29.46 -11.24 -4.32
C LYS A 210 -29.42 -10.73 -5.75
N ASP A 211 -29.47 -11.65 -6.69
CA ASP A 211 -30.40 -11.63 -7.82
C ASP A 211 -30.04 -12.81 -8.73
N GLY A 212 -31.05 -13.55 -9.21
CA GLY A 212 -30.90 -14.72 -10.07
C GLY A 212 -30.35 -14.44 -11.47
N GLY A 213 -29.43 -13.50 -11.62
CA GLY A 213 -28.54 -13.40 -12.76
C GLY A 213 -27.34 -14.30 -12.54
N GLU A 214 -27.12 -15.26 -13.44
CA GLU A 214 -25.91 -16.08 -13.45
C GLU A 214 -24.67 -15.18 -13.28
N PRO A 215 -23.76 -15.46 -12.32
CA PRO A 215 -22.54 -14.69 -12.18
C PRO A 215 -21.79 -14.73 -13.51
N LEU A 216 -21.54 -13.54 -14.08
CA LEU A 216 -20.79 -13.37 -15.34
C LEU A 216 -19.37 -13.97 -15.25
N VAL A 217 -18.89 -14.23 -14.02
CA VAL A 217 -17.61 -14.84 -13.71
C VAL A 217 -17.80 -15.91 -12.65
N LYS A 218 -17.73 -17.18 -13.05
CA LYS A 218 -17.69 -18.32 -12.12
C LYS A 218 -16.25 -18.52 -11.65
N ILE A 219 -15.93 -18.07 -10.45
CA ILE A 219 -14.68 -18.45 -9.80
C ILE A 219 -14.85 -19.89 -9.33
N LYS A 220 -13.96 -20.80 -9.78
CA LYS A 220 -13.93 -22.17 -9.25
C LYS A 220 -13.52 -22.07 -7.78
N GLN A 221 -14.47 -22.24 -6.86
CA GLN A 221 -14.15 -22.46 -5.45
C GLN A 221 -13.34 -23.76 -5.36
N HIS A 222 -12.17 -23.66 -4.74
CA HIS A 222 -11.43 -24.84 -4.30
C HIS A 222 -11.81 -25.01 -2.83
N ASP A 223 -12.56 -26.08 -2.54
CA ASP A 223 -13.09 -26.36 -1.21
C ASP A 223 -11.93 -26.47 -0.20
N MET A 224 -11.87 -25.56 0.76
CA MET A 224 -11.08 -25.74 1.97
C MET A 224 -11.93 -26.53 2.95
N GLU A 225 -11.88 -27.86 2.87
CA GLU A 225 -12.37 -28.73 3.94
C GLU A 225 -11.51 -28.49 5.19
N VAL A 226 -12.11 -27.87 6.20
CA VAL A 226 -11.54 -27.76 7.55
C VAL A 226 -11.92 -29.03 8.29
N ASP A 227 -11.00 -29.99 8.32
CA ASP A 227 -11.14 -31.26 9.04
C ASP A 227 -11.20 -31.00 10.56
N HIS A 228 -12.41 -30.94 11.12
CA HIS A 228 -12.63 -30.97 12.57
C HIS A 228 -12.63 -32.43 13.02
N GLN A 229 -11.44 -32.94 13.34
CA GLN A 229 -11.32 -34.17 14.11
C GLN A 229 -11.53 -33.84 15.59
N ASP A 230 -12.78 -33.95 16.04
CA ASP A 230 -13.12 -33.94 17.46
C ASP A 230 -12.55 -35.19 18.15
N GLU A 231 -11.70 -34.96 19.14
CA GLU A 231 -11.25 -35.93 20.14
C GLU A 231 -12.44 -36.63 20.80
N LYS A 232 -12.63 -37.91 20.50
CA LYS A 232 -13.48 -38.79 21.28
C LYS A 232 -12.62 -39.70 22.15
N LEU A 233 -12.11 -39.17 23.26
CA LEU A 233 -11.55 -39.98 24.35
C LEU A 233 -11.76 -39.32 25.72
N LYS A 234 -12.93 -39.59 26.32
CA LYS A 234 -13.14 -39.84 27.78
C LYS A 234 -14.63 -39.93 28.08
N GLY A 235 -15.06 -41.09 28.57
CA GLY A 235 -16.42 -41.38 29.05
C GLY A 235 -16.84 -42.78 28.69
#